data_AF-A0A7S7NZ01-F1
#
_entry.id   AF-A0A7S7NZ01-F1
#
_cell.length_a   1.000
_cell.length_b   1.000
_cell.length_c   1.000
_cell.angle_alpha   90.00
_cell.angle_beta   90.00
_cell.angle_gamma   90.00
#
_symmetry.space_group_name_H-M   'P 1'
#
loop_
_entity.id
_entity.type
_entity.pdbx_description
1 polymer ?
#
loop_
_entity_poly.entity_id
_entity_poly.type
_entity_poly.pdbx_seq_one_letter_code
_entity_poly.pdbx_strand_id
1 'polypeptide(L)'
;MRRLFRTGLAVMLAGVVIAGLASTWDTGARRDKHEVAKMTEKMKTVCVGRFLLDVPAEAQYAFHQPRVGGFDIAVFDETEDEFQKRVVARKTQLEAAPDRPGGHKNLESFREVQNDHGMKGQVFVHSRDVSEGQSSDGLTVERYRYESVSVEALVHGNGISIDFSAPNHDPETIDKLAKLIAQLVPNPDDRVPAEPGFCIDRAYFLDPLGAEQREEIMMAAWLPDRPDVVFKIMLAAGTEPDRQGLLERGAESDTRLSVEEKNRVARLRADKRTIGGIEGEELVERFVENNDAVVYSFWWEVNGTENNVLAPHIVFRMDTGYNEHGPVPSSLSENAATCLWDTVLSSFRLRPAERLAVQSVDTKRTPIGSQALARDTCPESGWWECMDGRENIGIMGGRRQYFKKGDRMPQALLLPPRTLWDKMRGLQPSFESKTPTAWKLVDHRARKRQASPLPLAKASAAYGTTASIAMSDSGHDNGLAIGSFSSTGVPCPASGWWRCEESHALDGTRWFAQGSLLPPATFTVAPGIFGHSSNAPQAIQRRSTWRLVRLADAPGGTEHDSAVSPLDLSPPARQT
;
A
#
# COMPACT_ATOMS: atom_id res chain seq x y z
N MET A 1 -23.94 -64.31 -19.85
CA MET A 1 -23.03 -63.70 -20.87
C MET A 1 -23.49 -62.34 -21.42
N ARG A 2 -24.75 -62.12 -21.82
CA ARG A 2 -25.21 -60.83 -22.41
C ARG A 2 -25.12 -59.58 -21.50
N ARG A 3 -25.25 -59.71 -20.18
CA ARG A 3 -25.15 -58.57 -19.23
C ARG A 3 -23.71 -58.08 -19.01
N LEU A 4 -22.73 -58.98 -19.00
CA LEU A 4 -21.29 -58.65 -18.87
C LEU A 4 -20.74 -57.96 -20.11
N PHE A 5 -21.19 -58.37 -21.31
CA PHE A 5 -20.82 -57.71 -22.56
C PHE A 5 -21.38 -56.27 -22.67
N ARG A 6 -22.59 -56.02 -22.17
CA ARG A 6 -23.21 -54.68 -22.20
C ARG A 6 -22.56 -53.70 -21.22
N THR A 7 -22.10 -54.17 -20.06
CA THR A 7 -21.38 -53.33 -19.08
C THR A 7 -19.95 -53.03 -19.55
N GLY A 8 -19.25 -54.02 -20.14
CA GLY A 8 -17.93 -53.79 -20.74
C GLY A 8 -17.95 -52.78 -21.90
N LEU A 9 -18.97 -52.83 -22.76
CA LEU A 9 -19.14 -51.89 -23.87
C LEU A 9 -19.44 -50.46 -23.37
N ALA A 10 -20.29 -50.31 -22.34
CA ALA A 10 -20.63 -49.01 -21.78
C ALA A 10 -19.43 -48.35 -21.08
N VAL A 11 -18.60 -49.12 -20.37
CA VAL A 11 -17.37 -48.62 -19.74
C VAL A 11 -16.32 -48.23 -20.78
N MET A 12 -16.19 -49.00 -21.88
CA MET A 12 -15.31 -48.63 -22.99
C MET A 12 -15.77 -47.36 -23.71
N LEU A 13 -17.08 -47.22 -23.98
CA LEU A 13 -17.63 -46.01 -24.60
C LEU A 13 -17.47 -44.78 -23.69
N ALA A 14 -17.71 -44.92 -22.39
CA ALA A 14 -17.44 -43.85 -21.42
C ALA A 14 -15.95 -43.48 -21.38
N GLY A 15 -15.06 -44.47 -21.41
CA GLY A 15 -13.61 -44.26 -21.48
C GLY A 15 -13.16 -43.52 -22.75
N VAL A 16 -13.73 -43.86 -23.90
CA VAL A 16 -13.45 -43.16 -25.18
C VAL A 16 -13.99 -41.74 -25.18
N VAL A 17 -15.17 -41.49 -24.61
CA VAL A 17 -15.74 -40.13 -24.48
C VAL A 17 -14.90 -39.28 -23.52
N ILE A 18 -14.50 -39.84 -22.37
CA ILE A 18 -13.63 -39.13 -21.40
C ILE A 18 -12.25 -38.84 -22.00
N ALA A 19 -11.64 -39.81 -22.69
CA ALA A 19 -10.36 -39.61 -23.37
C ALA A 19 -10.47 -38.59 -24.53
N GLY A 20 -11.58 -38.62 -25.27
CA GLY A 20 -11.90 -37.64 -26.31
C GLY A 20 -12.01 -36.23 -25.73
N LEU A 21 -12.80 -36.04 -24.66
CA LEU A 21 -12.94 -34.77 -23.96
C LEU A 21 -11.61 -34.27 -23.40
N ALA A 22 -10.82 -35.13 -22.74
CA ALA A 22 -9.50 -34.78 -22.22
C ALA A 22 -8.53 -34.35 -23.34
N SER A 23 -8.54 -35.04 -24.49
CA SER A 23 -7.72 -34.66 -25.64
C SER A 23 -8.14 -33.31 -26.23
N THR A 24 -9.45 -33.03 -26.33
CA THR A 24 -9.94 -31.71 -26.79
C THR A 24 -9.54 -30.58 -25.83
N TRP A 25 -9.59 -30.81 -24.52
CA TRP A 25 -9.16 -29.83 -23.52
C TRP A 25 -7.65 -29.54 -23.59
N ASP A 26 -6.80 -30.56 -23.71
CA ASP A 26 -5.35 -30.36 -23.85
C ASP A 26 -5.01 -29.61 -25.15
N THR A 27 -5.69 -29.93 -26.26
CA THR A 27 -5.50 -29.18 -27.52
C THR A 27 -5.95 -27.72 -27.44
N GLY A 28 -7.07 -27.44 -26.76
CA GLY A 28 -7.56 -26.08 -26.52
C GLY A 28 -6.58 -25.29 -25.65
N ALA A 29 -6.16 -25.85 -24.52
CA ALA A 29 -5.22 -25.21 -23.61
C ALA A 29 -3.85 -24.91 -24.28
N ARG A 30 -3.37 -25.78 -25.17
CA ARG A 30 -2.15 -25.52 -25.95
C ARG A 30 -2.35 -24.41 -26.97
N ARG A 31 -3.52 -24.34 -27.62
CA ARG A 31 -3.87 -23.26 -28.55
C ARG A 31 -3.94 -21.92 -27.83
N ASP A 32 -4.63 -21.86 -26.69
CA ASP A 32 -4.75 -20.64 -25.88
C ASP A 32 -3.36 -20.11 -25.47
N LYS A 33 -2.49 -21.01 -24.99
CA LYS A 33 -1.10 -20.66 -24.65
C LYS A 33 -0.31 -20.13 -25.85
N HIS A 34 -0.46 -20.76 -27.02
CA HIS A 34 0.24 -20.32 -28.22
C HIS A 34 -0.27 -18.95 -28.71
N GLU A 35 -1.57 -18.72 -28.65
CA GLU A 35 -2.21 -17.46 -29.03
C GLU A 35 -1.75 -16.30 -28.14
N VAL A 36 -1.74 -16.49 -26.82
CA VAL A 36 -1.22 -15.48 -25.89
C VAL A 36 0.27 -15.29 -26.06
N ALA A 37 1.05 -16.37 -26.17
CA ALA A 37 2.50 -16.27 -26.40
C ALA A 37 2.84 -15.50 -27.68
N LYS A 38 2.00 -15.59 -28.73
CA LYS A 38 2.16 -14.80 -29.95
C LYS A 38 1.91 -13.32 -29.71
N MET A 39 0.84 -12.96 -28.98
CA MET A 39 0.54 -11.56 -28.63
C MET A 39 1.59 -10.96 -27.68
N THR A 40 2.14 -11.76 -26.77
CA THR A 40 3.10 -11.30 -25.75
C THR A 40 4.54 -11.67 -26.08
N GLU A 41 4.84 -12.09 -27.32
CA GLU A 41 6.19 -12.44 -27.77
C GLU A 41 7.12 -11.22 -27.69
N LYS A 42 6.57 -10.06 -28.07
CA LYS A 42 7.24 -8.76 -28.01
C LYS A 42 6.38 -7.82 -27.19
N MET A 43 6.98 -7.28 -26.14
CA MET A 43 6.34 -6.30 -25.26
C MET A 43 7.09 -4.97 -25.37
N LYS A 44 6.37 -3.87 -25.16
CA LYS A 44 6.95 -2.54 -24.95
C LYS A 44 6.54 -2.02 -23.58
N THR A 45 7.45 -1.32 -22.92
CA THR A 45 7.21 -0.69 -21.63
C THR A 45 6.69 0.73 -21.82
N VAL A 46 5.56 1.06 -21.19
CA VAL A 46 4.96 2.39 -21.19
C VAL A 46 5.07 3.01 -19.80
N CYS A 47 5.41 4.29 -19.73
CA CYS A 47 5.44 5.06 -18.48
C CYS A 47 4.07 5.69 -18.22
N VAL A 48 3.39 5.28 -17.15
CA VAL A 48 2.06 5.79 -16.79
C VAL A 48 2.17 6.43 -15.41
N GLY A 49 2.13 7.76 -15.34
CA GLY A 49 2.38 8.48 -14.09
C GLY A 49 3.73 8.09 -13.47
N ARG A 50 3.70 7.44 -12.31
CA ARG A 50 4.92 6.97 -11.60
C ARG A 50 5.25 5.50 -11.84
N PHE A 51 4.47 4.81 -12.66
CA PHE A 51 4.55 3.36 -12.84
C PHE A 51 4.95 2.98 -14.27
N LEU A 52 5.40 1.74 -14.42
CA LEU A 52 5.69 1.10 -15.69
C LEU A 52 4.73 -0.05 -15.89
N LEU A 53 4.25 -0.20 -17.13
CA LEU A 53 3.43 -1.32 -17.58
C LEU A 53 3.99 -1.84 -18.90
N ASP A 54 4.15 -3.15 -19.02
CA ASP A 54 4.52 -3.77 -20.29
C ASP A 54 3.25 -4.22 -21.01
N VAL A 55 3.06 -3.73 -22.24
CA VAL A 55 1.94 -4.08 -23.12
C VAL A 55 2.47 -4.75 -24.39
N PRO A 56 1.67 -5.54 -25.13
CA PRO A 56 2.06 -6.04 -26.44
C PRO A 56 2.62 -4.94 -27.34
N ALA A 57 3.68 -5.23 -28.10
CA ALA A 57 4.40 -4.22 -28.88
C ALA A 57 3.48 -3.51 -29.90
N GLU A 58 2.56 -4.26 -30.50
CA GLU A 58 1.54 -3.80 -31.43
C GLU A 58 0.39 -3.02 -30.77
N ALA A 59 0.26 -3.07 -29.43
CA ALA A 59 -0.80 -2.37 -28.74
C ALA A 59 -0.70 -0.87 -29.00
N GLN A 60 -1.81 -0.25 -29.37
CA GLN A 60 -1.92 1.20 -29.43
C GLN A 60 -2.46 1.69 -28.10
N TYR A 61 -2.02 2.86 -27.66
CA TYR A 61 -2.49 3.44 -26.41
C TYR A 61 -2.70 4.94 -26.53
N ALA A 62 -3.53 5.48 -25.65
CA ALA A 62 -3.72 6.91 -25.46
C ALA A 62 -3.82 7.22 -23.96
N PHE A 63 -3.31 8.38 -23.58
CA PHE A 63 -3.52 8.94 -22.25
C PHE A 63 -4.72 9.85 -22.24
N HIS A 64 -5.42 9.87 -21.11
CA HIS A 64 -6.60 10.69 -20.89
C HIS A 64 -6.52 11.36 -19.52
N GLN A 65 -7.05 12.59 -19.49
CA GLN A 65 -7.27 13.37 -18.26
C GLN A 65 -6.05 13.47 -17.35
N PRO A 66 -4.83 13.76 -17.86
CA PRO A 66 -3.72 14.02 -16.95
C PRO A 66 -4.03 15.27 -16.13
N ARG A 67 -3.92 15.16 -14.81
CA ARG A 67 -4.18 16.25 -13.88
C ARG A 67 -3.07 16.36 -12.85
N VAL A 68 -2.57 17.57 -12.63
CA VAL A 68 -1.59 17.87 -11.56
C VAL A 68 -1.86 19.26 -11.01
N GLY A 69 -1.83 19.40 -9.69
CA GLY A 69 -2.05 20.65 -8.97
C GLY A 69 -3.45 21.24 -9.16
N GLY A 70 -4.44 20.41 -9.51
CA GLY A 70 -5.79 20.86 -9.86
C GLY A 70 -5.97 21.31 -11.31
N PHE A 71 -4.91 21.35 -12.12
CA PHE A 71 -4.94 21.71 -13.54
C PHE A 71 -5.16 20.50 -14.41
N ASP A 72 -6.15 20.58 -15.30
CA ASP A 72 -6.32 19.65 -16.41
C ASP A 72 -5.27 19.96 -17.47
N ILE A 73 -4.61 18.92 -17.97
CA ILE A 73 -3.49 19.04 -18.90
C ILE A 73 -3.87 18.37 -20.23
N ALA A 74 -3.56 19.02 -21.34
CA ALA A 74 -3.72 18.47 -22.68
C ALA A 74 -2.39 18.58 -23.43
N VAL A 75 -2.02 17.51 -24.15
CA VAL A 75 -0.77 17.44 -24.92
C VAL A 75 -1.10 17.07 -26.37
N PHE A 76 -0.54 17.80 -27.33
CA PHE A 76 -0.75 17.56 -28.75
C PHE A 76 0.43 18.06 -29.59
N ASP A 77 0.55 17.56 -30.83
CA ASP A 77 1.52 18.10 -31.79
C ASP A 77 1.07 19.46 -32.27
N GLU A 78 2.00 20.39 -32.35
CA GLU A 78 1.75 21.73 -32.89
C GLU A 78 3.08 22.28 -33.39
N THR A 79 3.09 23.00 -34.52
CA THR A 79 4.28 23.73 -34.93
C THR A 79 4.41 25.05 -34.18
N GLU A 80 5.63 25.59 -34.03
CA GLU A 80 5.84 26.90 -33.40
C GLU A 80 4.98 28.00 -34.05
N ASP A 81 4.87 28.01 -35.38
CA ASP A 81 4.05 28.99 -36.10
C ASP A 81 2.54 28.87 -35.79
N GLU A 82 2.04 27.65 -35.62
CA GLU A 82 0.65 27.39 -35.22
C GLU A 82 0.42 27.81 -33.76
N PHE A 83 1.36 27.46 -32.88
CA PHE A 83 1.33 27.85 -31.47
C PHE A 83 1.26 29.37 -31.29
N GLN A 84 2.14 30.12 -31.96
CA GLN A 84 2.16 31.58 -31.87
C GLN A 84 0.84 32.19 -32.35
N LYS A 85 0.25 31.66 -33.44
CA LYS A 85 -1.07 32.09 -33.91
C LYS A 85 -2.16 31.77 -32.89
N ARG A 86 -2.12 30.59 -32.27
CA ARG A 86 -3.10 30.14 -31.28
C ARG A 86 -3.05 30.99 -30.00
N VAL A 87 -1.86 31.32 -29.51
CA VAL A 87 -1.67 32.21 -28.35
C VAL A 87 -2.25 33.60 -28.63
N VAL A 88 -1.96 34.18 -29.79
CA VAL A 88 -2.50 35.50 -30.19
C VAL A 88 -4.03 35.43 -30.33
N ALA A 89 -4.54 34.41 -31.02
CA ALA A 89 -5.98 34.21 -31.20
C ALA A 89 -6.71 34.06 -29.86
N ARG A 90 -6.15 33.27 -28.93
CA ARG A 90 -6.72 33.07 -27.59
C ARG A 90 -6.71 34.37 -26.79
N LYS A 91 -5.62 35.14 -26.81
CA LYS A 91 -5.55 36.46 -26.19
C LYS A 91 -6.65 37.39 -26.70
N THR A 92 -6.76 37.53 -28.02
CA THR A 92 -7.78 38.39 -28.65
C THR A 92 -9.20 37.92 -28.31
N GLN A 93 -9.44 36.61 -28.28
CA GLN A 93 -10.72 36.05 -27.87
C GLN A 93 -11.07 36.44 -26.41
N LEU A 94 -10.11 36.31 -25.48
CA LEU A 94 -10.32 36.64 -24.07
C LEU A 94 -10.50 38.14 -23.81
N GLU A 95 -9.81 38.99 -24.58
CA GLU A 95 -9.96 40.45 -24.54
C GLU A 95 -11.31 40.92 -25.11
N ALA A 96 -11.83 40.22 -26.13
CA ALA A 96 -13.12 40.54 -26.74
C ALA A 96 -14.33 40.01 -25.95
N ALA A 97 -14.14 38.96 -25.14
CA ALA A 97 -15.18 38.40 -24.30
C ALA A 97 -15.51 39.37 -23.14
N PRO A 98 -16.81 39.60 -22.84
CA PRO A 98 -17.18 40.39 -21.69
C PRO A 98 -16.84 39.66 -20.38
N ASP A 99 -16.53 40.42 -19.32
CA ASP A 99 -16.47 39.85 -17.97
C ASP A 99 -17.89 39.44 -17.50
N ARG A 100 -17.98 38.71 -16.38
CA ARG A 100 -19.27 38.19 -15.90
C ARG A 100 -20.32 39.29 -15.61
N PRO A 101 -19.94 40.46 -15.05
CA PRO A 101 -20.81 41.64 -14.98
C PRO A 101 -21.18 42.30 -16.33
N GLY A 102 -20.59 41.87 -17.46
CA GLY A 102 -20.83 42.44 -18.79
C GLY A 102 -19.87 43.56 -19.20
N GLY A 103 -18.81 43.80 -18.43
CA GLY A 103 -17.74 44.76 -18.70
C GLY A 103 -16.66 44.24 -19.66
N HIS A 104 -15.59 45.02 -19.85
CA HIS A 104 -14.54 44.77 -20.85
C HIS A 104 -13.20 44.29 -20.25
N LYS A 105 -13.19 43.82 -19.00
CA LYS A 105 -11.97 43.41 -18.29
C LYS A 105 -11.94 41.91 -18.00
N ASN A 106 -12.36 41.09 -18.96
CA ASN A 106 -12.37 39.65 -18.79
C ASN A 106 -10.96 39.07 -18.63
N LEU A 107 -10.00 39.52 -19.45
CA LEU A 107 -8.58 39.16 -19.30
C LEU A 107 -7.92 40.04 -18.22
N GLU A 108 -7.51 39.44 -17.11
CA GLU A 108 -6.90 40.14 -15.97
C GLU A 108 -5.38 40.15 -16.02
N SER A 109 -4.80 39.06 -16.51
CA SER A 109 -3.35 38.89 -16.59
C SER A 109 -2.97 38.05 -17.80
N PHE A 110 -1.88 38.46 -18.45
CA PHE A 110 -1.22 37.76 -19.55
C PHE A 110 0.29 37.84 -19.30
N ARG A 111 0.91 36.72 -18.95
CA ARG A 111 2.33 36.67 -18.52
C ARG A 111 3.09 35.61 -19.27
N GLU A 112 4.29 35.96 -19.71
CA GLU A 112 5.21 35.01 -20.30
C GLU A 112 5.72 34.01 -19.25
N VAL A 113 5.87 32.76 -19.67
CA VAL A 113 6.47 31.70 -18.87
C VAL A 113 7.46 30.93 -19.72
N GLN A 114 8.56 30.52 -19.12
CA GLN A 114 9.55 29.66 -19.73
C GLN A 114 10.24 28.82 -18.66
N ASN A 115 10.79 27.68 -19.06
CA ASN A 115 11.57 26.82 -18.17
C ASN A 115 12.93 26.44 -18.76
N ASP A 116 13.76 25.78 -17.94
CA ASP A 116 15.11 25.35 -18.31
C ASP A 116 15.13 24.15 -19.28
N HIS A 117 13.95 23.57 -19.57
CA HIS A 117 13.78 22.43 -20.46
C HIS A 117 13.28 22.82 -21.86
N GLY A 118 13.31 24.12 -22.19
CA GLY A 118 12.97 24.63 -23.52
C GLY A 118 11.49 24.84 -23.75
N MET A 119 10.63 24.71 -22.73
CA MET A 119 9.22 25.06 -22.83
C MET A 119 9.05 26.57 -22.67
N LYS A 120 8.25 27.18 -23.54
CA LYS A 120 7.93 28.61 -23.53
C LYS A 120 6.47 28.85 -23.83
N GLY A 121 5.89 29.90 -23.28
CA GLY A 121 4.49 30.16 -23.50
C GLY A 121 3.92 31.31 -22.69
N GLN A 122 2.62 31.25 -22.46
CA GLN A 122 1.85 32.33 -21.85
C GLN A 122 0.84 31.78 -20.84
N VAL A 123 0.72 32.48 -19.71
CA VAL A 123 -0.29 32.26 -18.68
C VAL A 123 -1.37 33.32 -18.80
N PHE A 124 -2.63 32.89 -18.85
CA PHE A 124 -3.83 33.71 -18.90
C PHE A 124 -4.58 33.57 -17.58
N VAL A 125 -4.97 34.69 -16.98
CA VAL A 125 -5.92 34.72 -15.85
C VAL A 125 -7.10 35.56 -16.30
N HIS A 126 -8.30 34.99 -16.25
CA HIS A 126 -9.49 35.64 -16.77
C HIS A 126 -10.76 35.16 -16.07
N SER A 127 -11.90 35.75 -16.46
CA SER A 127 -13.24 35.30 -16.07
C SER A 127 -13.43 35.18 -14.55
N ARG A 128 -12.98 36.19 -13.81
CA ARG A 128 -13.20 36.24 -12.37
C ARG A 128 -14.68 36.19 -12.03
N ASP A 129 -14.99 35.31 -11.10
CA ASP A 129 -16.30 35.20 -10.47
C ASP A 129 -16.18 35.56 -9.00
N VAL A 130 -17.08 36.42 -8.54
CA VAL A 130 -17.23 36.77 -7.13
C VAL A 130 -18.68 36.50 -6.78
N SER A 131 -18.90 35.52 -5.91
CA SER A 131 -20.20 35.24 -5.35
C SER A 131 -20.23 35.63 -3.88
N GLU A 132 -21.13 36.53 -3.54
CA GLU A 132 -21.36 37.00 -2.18
C GLU A 132 -22.75 36.61 -1.75
N GLY A 133 -22.88 36.11 -0.52
CA GLY A 133 -24.16 35.67 0.00
C GLY A 133 -24.19 35.62 1.52
N GLN A 134 -25.36 35.24 2.03
CA GLN A 134 -25.58 35.03 3.45
C GLN A 134 -26.06 33.60 3.65
N SER A 135 -25.33 32.86 4.47
CA SER A 135 -25.78 31.59 5.03
C SER A 135 -26.39 31.86 6.40
N SER A 136 -27.49 31.19 6.72
CA SER A 136 -28.11 31.26 8.03
C SER A 136 -28.47 29.86 8.49
N ASP A 137 -28.03 29.48 9.68
CA ASP A 137 -28.41 28.22 10.34
C ASP A 137 -29.65 28.40 11.25
N GLY A 138 -30.32 29.56 11.16
CA GLY A 138 -31.46 29.94 12.00
C GLY A 138 -31.09 30.63 13.32
N LEU A 139 -29.82 30.63 13.72
CA LEU A 139 -29.31 31.31 14.93
C LEU A 139 -28.24 32.36 14.62
N THR A 140 -27.49 32.18 13.53
CA THR A 140 -26.44 33.06 13.05
C THR A 140 -26.67 33.40 11.57
N VAL A 141 -26.15 34.55 11.14
CA VAL A 141 -26.07 34.93 9.73
C VAL A 141 -24.61 35.14 9.40
N GLU A 142 -24.04 34.23 8.62
CA GLU A 142 -22.67 34.33 8.12
C GLU A 142 -22.67 34.87 6.70
N ARG A 143 -21.85 35.89 6.46
CA ARG A 143 -21.60 36.38 5.10
C ARG A 143 -20.44 35.59 4.52
N TYR A 144 -20.64 35.03 3.34
CA TYR A 144 -19.56 34.43 2.57
C TYR A 144 -19.27 35.26 1.32
N ARG A 145 -17.99 35.28 0.94
CA ARG A 145 -17.50 35.84 -0.32
C ARG A 145 -16.58 34.79 -0.92
N TYR A 146 -17.03 34.14 -1.98
CA TYR A 146 -16.25 33.18 -2.74
C TYR A 146 -15.77 33.83 -4.02
N GLU A 147 -14.47 33.76 -4.27
CA GLU A 147 -13.81 34.39 -5.40
C GLU A 147 -13.01 33.34 -6.16
N SER A 148 -13.18 33.26 -7.48
CA SER A 148 -12.48 32.31 -8.33
C SER A 148 -12.14 32.92 -9.68
N VAL A 149 -11.12 32.40 -10.35
CA VAL A 149 -10.70 32.81 -11.70
C VAL A 149 -10.52 31.59 -12.60
N SER A 150 -10.61 31.77 -13.91
CA SER A 150 -10.09 30.78 -14.85
C SER A 150 -8.60 31.04 -15.07
N VAL A 151 -7.80 29.98 -14.94
CA VAL A 151 -6.35 30.03 -15.20
C VAL A 151 -6.04 29.07 -16.33
N GLU A 152 -5.37 29.58 -17.36
CA GLU A 152 -4.90 28.80 -18.50
C GLU A 152 -3.40 29.05 -18.70
N ALA A 153 -2.64 28.04 -19.11
CA ALA A 153 -1.31 28.25 -19.66
C ALA A 153 -1.14 27.45 -20.94
N LEU A 154 -0.66 28.10 -21.98
CA LEU A 154 -0.32 27.45 -23.24
C LEU A 154 1.19 27.48 -23.34
N VAL A 155 1.85 26.32 -23.32
CA VAL A 155 3.30 26.21 -23.44
C VAL A 155 3.69 25.28 -24.58
N HIS A 156 4.78 25.61 -25.25
CA HIS A 156 5.28 24.92 -26.42
C HIS A 156 6.78 24.67 -26.32
N GLY A 157 7.22 23.54 -26.83
CA GLY A 157 8.62 23.18 -26.94
C GLY A 157 8.78 21.84 -27.63
N ASN A 158 9.88 21.65 -28.37
CA ASN A 158 10.23 20.39 -29.04
C ASN A 158 9.12 19.82 -29.95
N GLY A 159 8.31 20.68 -30.59
CA GLY A 159 7.26 20.27 -31.53
C GLY A 159 5.95 19.80 -30.89
N ILE A 160 5.81 19.94 -29.57
CA ILE A 160 4.58 19.65 -28.84
C ILE A 160 4.09 20.89 -28.10
N SER A 161 2.77 20.98 -27.95
CA SER A 161 2.11 21.97 -27.12
C SER A 161 1.41 21.30 -25.95
N ILE A 162 1.49 21.96 -24.80
CA ILE A 162 0.93 21.51 -23.53
C ILE A 162 0.08 22.64 -22.98
N ASP A 163 -1.21 22.37 -22.86
CA ASP A 163 -2.19 23.31 -22.33
C ASP A 163 -2.54 22.90 -20.89
N PHE A 164 -2.51 23.87 -19.98
CA PHE A 164 -3.00 23.75 -18.61
C PHE A 164 -4.30 24.53 -18.51
N SER A 165 -5.31 23.98 -17.86
CA SER A 165 -6.56 24.68 -17.60
C SER A 165 -7.13 24.34 -16.22
N ALA A 166 -7.62 25.36 -15.53
CA ALA A 166 -8.35 25.21 -14.28
C ALA A 166 -9.50 26.23 -14.26
N PRO A 167 -10.74 25.81 -14.60
CA PRO A 167 -11.89 26.66 -14.42
C PRO A 167 -12.21 26.79 -12.92
N ASN A 168 -12.47 28.00 -12.45
CA ASN A 168 -12.79 28.31 -11.05
C ASN A 168 -11.65 28.00 -10.05
N HIS A 169 -10.43 28.39 -10.41
CA HIS A 169 -9.23 28.30 -9.58
C HIS A 169 -9.20 29.38 -8.49
N ASP A 170 -8.59 29.06 -7.34
CA ASP A 170 -8.35 30.02 -6.27
C ASP A 170 -7.28 31.05 -6.69
N PRO A 171 -7.61 32.36 -6.75
CA PRO A 171 -6.68 33.40 -7.15
C PRO A 171 -5.39 33.46 -6.31
N GLU A 172 -5.43 33.02 -5.04
CA GLU A 172 -4.25 33.02 -4.17
C GLU A 172 -3.22 31.94 -4.55
N THR A 173 -3.62 30.97 -5.37
CA THR A 173 -2.79 29.82 -5.70
C THR A 173 -2.33 29.78 -7.16
N ILE A 174 -2.54 30.85 -7.92
CA ILE A 174 -2.12 30.97 -9.33
C ILE A 174 -0.61 30.73 -9.49
N ASP A 175 0.21 31.22 -8.56
CA ASP A 175 1.67 31.08 -8.61
C ASP A 175 2.15 29.61 -8.55
N LYS A 176 1.29 28.67 -8.14
CA LYS A 176 1.59 27.23 -8.17
C LYS A 176 1.76 26.72 -9.61
N LEU A 177 1.05 27.30 -10.58
CA LEU A 177 1.15 26.91 -11.99
C LEU A 177 2.56 27.18 -12.55
N ALA A 178 3.15 28.32 -12.22
CA ALA A 178 4.50 28.64 -12.67
C ALA A 178 5.54 27.64 -12.14
N LYS A 179 5.38 27.17 -10.90
CA LYS A 179 6.23 26.11 -10.33
C LYS A 179 6.04 24.78 -11.06
N LEU A 180 4.79 24.42 -11.36
CA LEU A 180 4.49 23.19 -12.10
C LEU A 180 5.09 23.21 -13.52
N ILE A 181 4.97 24.35 -14.23
CA ILE A 181 5.59 24.53 -15.57
C ILE A 181 7.12 24.48 -15.48
N ALA A 182 7.73 24.99 -14.40
CA ALA A 182 9.17 24.88 -14.21
C ALA A 182 9.65 23.42 -14.08
N GLN A 183 8.80 22.51 -13.60
CA GLN A 183 9.09 21.07 -13.46
C GLN A 183 8.78 20.26 -14.73
N LEU A 184 8.14 20.86 -15.73
CA LEU A 184 7.70 20.19 -16.96
C LEU A 184 8.88 19.92 -17.89
N VAL A 185 9.04 18.67 -18.32
CA VAL A 185 10.04 18.27 -19.30
C VAL A 185 9.35 17.68 -20.54
N PRO A 186 9.61 18.20 -21.75
CA PRO A 186 9.10 17.61 -22.97
C PRO A 186 9.78 16.25 -23.23
N ASN A 187 8.99 15.28 -23.68
CA ASN A 187 9.43 13.93 -24.00
C ASN A 187 8.69 13.40 -25.24
N PRO A 188 8.90 13.98 -26.45
CA PRO A 188 8.09 13.67 -27.63
C PRO A 188 8.08 12.19 -28.07
N ASP A 189 9.11 11.43 -27.67
CA ASP A 189 9.27 10.02 -28.01
C ASP A 189 8.74 9.05 -26.92
N ASP A 190 8.08 9.55 -25.87
CA ASP A 190 7.57 8.76 -24.73
C ASP A 190 8.63 7.84 -24.10
N ARG A 191 9.90 8.26 -24.07
CA ARG A 191 10.95 7.47 -23.46
C ARG A 191 10.76 7.43 -21.95
N VAL A 192 10.99 6.27 -21.34
CA VAL A 192 10.91 6.13 -19.88
C VAL A 192 11.95 7.05 -19.21
N PRO A 193 11.53 8.05 -18.42
CA PRO A 193 12.47 8.96 -17.75
C PRO A 193 13.28 8.24 -16.67
N ALA A 194 14.56 8.58 -16.54
CA ALA A 194 15.42 8.07 -15.45
C ALA A 194 15.17 8.83 -14.14
N GLU A 195 14.85 10.11 -14.27
CA GLU A 195 14.57 11.04 -13.19
C GLU A 195 13.26 10.69 -12.48
N PRO A 196 13.16 10.90 -11.15
CA PRO A 196 11.90 10.79 -10.42
C PRO A 196 10.88 11.83 -10.89
N GLY A 197 9.63 11.42 -11.05
CA GLY A 197 8.58 12.31 -11.54
C GLY A 197 7.34 11.58 -12.06
N PHE A 198 6.40 12.35 -12.59
CA PHE A 198 5.10 11.88 -13.08
C PHE A 198 5.00 11.99 -14.60
N CYS A 199 4.92 10.85 -15.30
CA CYS A 199 4.77 10.75 -16.75
C CYS A 199 3.34 11.05 -17.20
N ILE A 200 3.22 11.87 -18.23
CA ILE A 200 2.01 12.10 -19.02
C ILE A 200 2.29 11.79 -20.49
N ASP A 201 1.32 12.01 -21.38
CA ASP A 201 1.56 11.91 -22.83
C ASP A 201 2.70 12.84 -23.23
N ARG A 202 3.76 12.29 -23.80
CA ARG A 202 4.89 13.01 -24.42
C ARG A 202 5.57 14.07 -23.56
N ALA A 203 5.41 13.98 -22.24
CA ALA A 203 6.04 14.86 -21.28
C ALA A 203 6.03 14.22 -19.88
N TYR A 204 6.77 14.80 -18.95
CA TYR A 204 6.72 14.41 -17.55
C TYR A 204 7.03 15.59 -16.64
N PHE A 205 6.58 15.51 -15.40
CA PHE A 205 6.88 16.49 -14.36
C PHE A 205 7.94 15.93 -13.42
N LEU A 206 9.00 16.69 -13.19
CA LEU A 206 10.05 16.35 -12.23
C LEU A 206 9.56 16.50 -10.78
N ASP A 207 10.03 15.59 -9.92
CA ASP A 207 9.87 15.75 -8.48
C ASP A 207 10.65 16.97 -7.94
N PRO A 208 10.23 17.54 -6.79
CA PRO A 208 9.20 17.04 -5.88
C PRO A 208 7.78 17.41 -6.32
N LEU A 209 6.90 16.41 -6.37
CA LEU A 209 5.45 16.62 -6.39
C LEU A 209 4.84 15.98 -5.13
N GLY A 210 4.01 16.74 -4.44
CA GLY A 210 3.35 16.30 -3.21
C GLY A 210 1.97 15.70 -3.46
N ALA A 211 1.48 14.91 -2.51
CA ALA A 211 0.16 14.27 -2.62
C ALA A 211 -0.98 15.31 -2.67
N GLU A 212 -0.79 16.49 -2.07
CA GLU A 212 -1.70 17.62 -2.14
C GLU A 212 -1.88 18.18 -3.56
N GLN A 213 -0.95 17.88 -4.47
CA GLN A 213 -1.06 18.26 -5.87
C GLN A 213 -1.99 17.32 -6.64
N ARG A 214 -2.46 16.20 -6.08
CA ARG A 214 -3.43 15.30 -6.72
C ARG A 214 -3.07 14.94 -8.17
N GLU A 215 -2.07 14.10 -8.30
CA GLU A 215 -1.65 13.56 -9.60
C GLU A 215 -2.69 12.54 -10.08
N GLU A 216 -3.22 12.74 -11.29
CA GLU A 216 -4.17 11.82 -11.91
C GLU A 216 -3.79 11.56 -13.36
N ILE A 217 -3.91 10.31 -13.81
CA ILE A 217 -3.80 9.97 -15.22
C ILE A 217 -4.53 8.66 -15.52
N MET A 218 -5.16 8.62 -16.69
CA MET A 218 -5.69 7.39 -17.28
C MET A 218 -4.90 7.02 -18.54
N MET A 219 -4.68 5.74 -18.77
CA MET A 219 -4.25 5.21 -20.06
C MET A 219 -5.23 4.14 -20.52
N ALA A 220 -5.63 4.20 -21.78
CA ALA A 220 -6.34 3.12 -22.46
C ALA A 220 -5.43 2.52 -23.53
N ALA A 221 -5.40 1.19 -23.65
CA ALA A 221 -4.65 0.49 -24.68
C ALA A 221 -5.50 -0.59 -25.36
N TRP A 222 -5.37 -0.72 -26.67
CA TRP A 222 -6.12 -1.67 -27.49
C TRP A 222 -5.20 -2.45 -28.43
N LEU A 223 -5.63 -3.64 -28.80
CA LEU A 223 -4.90 -4.54 -29.68
C LEU A 223 -5.49 -4.46 -31.09
N PRO A 224 -4.75 -4.03 -32.12
CA PRO A 224 -5.30 -3.89 -33.49
C PRO A 224 -5.89 -5.19 -34.06
N ASP A 225 -5.25 -6.33 -33.79
CA ASP A 225 -5.71 -7.65 -34.24
C ASP A 225 -6.87 -8.21 -33.39
N ARG A 226 -7.20 -7.53 -32.26
CA ARG A 226 -8.22 -7.92 -31.27
C ARG A 226 -8.95 -6.68 -30.76
N PRO A 227 -9.73 -6.00 -31.61
CA PRO A 227 -10.33 -4.71 -31.29
C PRO A 227 -11.37 -4.77 -30.17
N ASP A 228 -11.82 -5.98 -29.79
CA ASP A 228 -12.71 -6.21 -28.66
C ASP A 228 -12.00 -6.26 -27.31
N VAL A 229 -10.66 -6.23 -27.28
CA VAL A 229 -9.83 -6.30 -26.08
C VAL A 229 -9.26 -4.91 -25.76
N VAL A 230 -9.59 -4.39 -24.58
CA VAL A 230 -9.15 -3.08 -24.11
C VAL A 230 -8.60 -3.18 -22.70
N PHE A 231 -7.40 -2.63 -22.50
CA PHE A 231 -6.80 -2.39 -21.20
C PHE A 231 -7.04 -0.95 -20.78
N LYS A 232 -7.32 -0.71 -19.50
CA LYS A 232 -7.41 0.61 -18.90
C LYS A 232 -6.62 0.61 -17.60
N ILE A 233 -5.85 1.66 -17.39
CA ILE A 233 -5.23 1.94 -16.10
C ILE A 233 -5.58 3.35 -15.67
N MET A 234 -6.00 3.50 -14.42
CA MET A 234 -6.24 4.79 -13.78
C MET A 234 -5.35 4.87 -12.55
N LEU A 235 -4.65 5.99 -12.40
CA LEU A 235 -3.82 6.31 -11.26
C LEU A 235 -4.29 7.65 -10.70
N ALA A 236 -4.60 7.70 -9.40
CA ALA A 236 -4.97 8.93 -8.73
C ALA A 236 -4.31 9.01 -7.34
N ALA A 237 -3.34 9.90 -7.18
CA ALA A 237 -2.71 10.20 -5.89
C ALA A 237 -3.46 11.34 -5.19
N GLY A 238 -3.36 11.43 -3.85
CA GLY A 238 -3.97 12.55 -3.12
C GLY A 238 -5.49 12.49 -2.99
N THR A 239 -6.08 11.33 -3.29
CA THR A 239 -7.51 11.04 -3.14
C THR A 239 -7.77 10.36 -1.80
N GLU A 240 -8.91 10.66 -1.20
CA GLU A 240 -9.39 9.93 -0.03
C GLU A 240 -9.70 8.49 -0.46
N PRO A 241 -9.16 7.46 0.22
CA PRO A 241 -9.44 6.08 -0.14
C PRO A 241 -10.93 5.74 0.00
N ASP A 242 -11.44 4.93 -0.93
CA ASP A 242 -12.81 4.44 -0.85
C ASP A 242 -13.04 3.65 0.44
N ARG A 243 -14.24 3.84 1.03
CA ARG A 243 -14.65 3.12 2.25
C ARG A 243 -14.77 1.62 2.04
N GLN A 244 -15.13 1.20 0.83
CA GLN A 244 -15.33 -0.20 0.44
C GLN A 244 -14.33 -0.58 -0.65
N GLY A 245 -13.73 -1.76 -0.52
CA GLY A 245 -12.85 -2.35 -1.54
C GLY A 245 -13.63 -2.89 -2.74
N LEU A 246 -12.90 -3.24 -3.81
CA LEU A 246 -13.46 -3.82 -5.03
C LEU A 246 -14.29 -5.08 -4.77
N LEU A 247 -13.82 -6.00 -3.91
CA LEU A 247 -14.51 -7.25 -3.64
C LEU A 247 -15.83 -7.04 -2.89
N GLU A 248 -15.85 -6.10 -1.95
CA GLU A 248 -17.06 -5.73 -1.22
C GLU A 248 -18.09 -5.10 -2.16
N ARG A 249 -17.66 -4.13 -2.99
CA ARG A 249 -18.54 -3.50 -3.99
C ARG A 249 -19.04 -4.50 -5.05
N GLY A 250 -18.21 -5.46 -5.43
CA GLY A 250 -18.59 -6.56 -6.33
C GLY A 250 -19.68 -7.44 -5.70
N ALA A 251 -19.48 -7.87 -4.45
CA ALA A 251 -20.46 -8.67 -3.72
C ALA A 251 -21.79 -7.91 -3.50
N GLU A 252 -21.74 -6.61 -3.18
CA GLU A 252 -22.94 -5.78 -3.09
C GLU A 252 -23.64 -5.63 -4.45
N SER A 253 -22.89 -5.51 -5.54
CA SER A 253 -23.46 -5.43 -6.89
C SER A 253 -24.26 -6.68 -7.24
N ASP A 254 -23.78 -7.87 -6.84
CA ASP A 254 -24.52 -9.12 -7.01
C ASP A 254 -25.87 -9.08 -6.29
N THR A 255 -25.99 -8.44 -5.13
CA THR A 255 -27.26 -8.39 -4.39
C THR A 255 -28.37 -7.66 -5.16
N ARG A 256 -27.99 -6.74 -6.06
CA ARG A 256 -28.91 -5.92 -6.87
C ARG A 256 -29.41 -6.65 -8.13
N LEU A 257 -28.77 -7.75 -8.53
CA LEU A 257 -29.15 -8.53 -9.71
C LEU A 257 -30.34 -9.46 -9.41
N SER A 258 -31.25 -9.58 -10.38
CA SER A 258 -32.30 -10.60 -10.39
C SER A 258 -31.72 -12.02 -10.47
N VAL A 259 -32.54 -13.03 -10.19
CA VAL A 259 -32.11 -14.43 -10.29
C VAL A 259 -31.71 -14.81 -11.72
N GLU A 260 -32.41 -14.27 -12.72
CA GLU A 260 -32.10 -14.51 -14.13
C GLU A 260 -30.75 -13.90 -14.51
N GLU A 261 -30.49 -12.64 -14.14
CA GLU A 261 -29.22 -11.96 -14.39
C GLU A 261 -28.06 -12.66 -13.68
N LYS A 262 -28.24 -13.08 -12.43
CA LYS A 262 -27.22 -13.84 -11.68
C LYS A 262 -26.78 -15.11 -12.39
N ASN A 263 -27.69 -15.83 -13.04
CA ASN A 263 -27.34 -17.04 -13.79
C ASN A 263 -26.50 -16.75 -15.05
N ARG A 264 -26.43 -15.49 -15.48
CA ARG A 264 -25.67 -15.01 -16.64
C ARG A 264 -24.33 -14.39 -16.25
N VAL A 265 -24.05 -14.27 -14.95
CA VAL A 265 -22.77 -13.79 -14.41
C VAL A 265 -22.05 -14.96 -13.73
N ALA A 266 -20.77 -15.12 -14.01
CA ALA A 266 -19.92 -16.08 -13.32
C ALA A 266 -18.64 -15.41 -12.84
N ARG A 267 -18.41 -15.45 -11.52
CA ARG A 267 -17.17 -14.99 -10.89
C ARG A 267 -16.10 -16.05 -11.04
N LEU A 268 -15.05 -15.74 -11.80
CA LEU A 268 -13.95 -16.63 -12.13
C LEU A 268 -12.81 -16.53 -11.11
N ARG A 269 -12.52 -15.32 -10.62
CA ARG A 269 -11.55 -15.04 -9.53
C ARG A 269 -12.06 -13.87 -8.69
N ALA A 270 -11.84 -13.92 -7.38
CA ALA A 270 -12.23 -12.86 -6.45
C ALA A 270 -11.41 -12.96 -5.17
N ASP A 271 -10.20 -12.43 -5.21
CA ASP A 271 -9.19 -12.62 -4.16
C ASP A 271 -8.28 -11.39 -4.05
N LYS A 272 -7.55 -11.32 -2.94
CA LYS A 272 -6.44 -10.36 -2.83
C LYS A 272 -5.27 -10.81 -3.68
N ARG A 273 -4.67 -9.89 -4.42
CA ARG A 273 -3.53 -10.16 -5.30
C ARG A 273 -2.46 -9.06 -5.15
N THR A 274 -1.24 -9.49 -4.87
CA THR A 274 -0.08 -8.59 -4.79
C THR A 274 0.64 -8.52 -6.13
N ILE A 275 0.81 -7.31 -6.69
CA ILE A 275 1.49 -7.05 -7.97
C ILE A 275 2.58 -6.02 -7.72
N GLY A 276 3.81 -6.28 -8.16
CA GLY A 276 4.91 -5.33 -7.99
C GLY A 276 5.20 -4.92 -6.53
N GLY A 277 4.79 -5.73 -5.55
CA GLY A 277 4.88 -5.41 -4.11
C GLY A 277 3.71 -4.60 -3.54
N ILE A 278 2.67 -4.34 -4.34
CA ILE A 278 1.47 -3.58 -3.97
C ILE A 278 0.33 -4.57 -3.76
N GLU A 279 -0.28 -4.56 -2.57
CA GLU A 279 -1.46 -5.37 -2.28
C GLU A 279 -2.70 -4.68 -2.86
N GLY A 280 -3.42 -5.40 -3.72
CA GLY A 280 -4.71 -4.98 -4.25
C GLY A 280 -5.72 -6.12 -4.23
N GLU A 281 -6.92 -5.83 -4.70
CA GLU A 281 -8.03 -6.77 -4.84
C GLU A 281 -8.25 -7.09 -6.32
N GLU A 282 -8.44 -8.36 -6.66
CA GLU A 282 -8.73 -8.83 -8.02
C GLU A 282 -10.15 -9.36 -8.09
N LEU A 283 -10.90 -8.91 -9.10
CA LEU A 283 -12.23 -9.42 -9.44
C LEU A 283 -12.28 -9.74 -10.94
N VAL A 284 -12.52 -11.00 -11.28
CA VAL A 284 -12.63 -11.49 -12.66
C VAL A 284 -13.98 -12.14 -12.86
N GLU A 285 -14.73 -11.66 -13.85
CA GLU A 285 -16.11 -12.06 -14.09
C GLU A 285 -16.35 -12.33 -15.59
N ARG A 286 -17.18 -13.34 -15.86
CA ARG A 286 -17.72 -13.66 -17.17
C ARG A 286 -19.20 -13.28 -17.18
N PHE A 287 -19.62 -12.59 -18.24
CA PHE A 287 -21.01 -12.24 -18.46
C PHE A 287 -21.52 -12.90 -19.75
N VAL A 288 -22.78 -13.33 -19.73
CA VAL A 288 -23.54 -13.71 -20.92
C VAL A 288 -24.54 -12.58 -21.18
N GLU A 289 -24.26 -11.79 -22.20
CA GLU A 289 -25.00 -10.57 -22.55
C GLU A 289 -26.34 -10.89 -23.22
N ASN A 290 -27.28 -9.94 -23.25
CA ASN A 290 -28.64 -10.14 -23.80
C ASN A 290 -28.69 -10.71 -25.23
N ASN A 291 -27.64 -10.52 -26.01
CA ASN A 291 -27.46 -11.08 -27.35
C ASN A 291 -26.69 -12.42 -27.37
N ASP A 292 -26.59 -13.09 -26.22
CA ASP A 292 -25.83 -14.31 -25.93
C ASP A 292 -24.31 -14.20 -26.17
N ALA A 293 -23.79 -12.99 -26.32
CA ALA A 293 -22.35 -12.76 -26.36
C ALA A 293 -21.72 -13.08 -25.00
N VAL A 294 -20.65 -13.88 -25.01
CA VAL A 294 -19.83 -14.11 -23.82
C VAL A 294 -18.73 -13.07 -23.77
N VAL A 295 -18.71 -12.29 -22.69
CA VAL A 295 -17.76 -11.20 -22.45
C VAL A 295 -17.06 -11.43 -21.11
N TYR A 296 -15.87 -10.86 -20.94
CA TYR A 296 -15.09 -11.00 -19.71
C TYR A 296 -14.62 -9.63 -19.22
N SER A 297 -14.71 -9.42 -17.92
CA SER A 297 -14.29 -8.21 -17.20
C SER A 297 -13.28 -8.60 -16.13
N PHE A 298 -12.10 -7.99 -16.18
CA PHE A 298 -11.00 -8.23 -15.25
C PHE A 298 -10.66 -6.92 -14.56
N TRP A 299 -10.65 -6.92 -13.24
CA TRP A 299 -10.33 -5.76 -12.41
C TRP A 299 -9.24 -6.14 -11.41
N TRP A 300 -8.28 -5.23 -11.24
CA TRP A 300 -7.36 -5.22 -10.12
C TRP A 300 -7.29 -3.80 -9.57
N GLU A 301 -7.61 -3.63 -8.30
CA GLU A 301 -7.75 -2.31 -7.67
C GLU A 301 -6.98 -2.19 -6.36
N VAL A 302 -6.43 -1.00 -6.13
CA VAL A 302 -5.76 -0.59 -4.89
C VAL A 302 -6.43 0.69 -4.42
N ASN A 303 -6.99 0.70 -3.21
CA ASN A 303 -7.67 1.89 -2.65
C ASN A 303 -6.73 3.10 -2.49
N GLY A 304 -5.42 2.86 -2.38
CA GLY A 304 -4.41 3.90 -2.27
C GLY A 304 -4.36 4.56 -0.90
N THR A 305 -3.67 5.69 -0.83
CA THR A 305 -3.53 6.51 0.37
C THR A 305 -3.56 7.99 0.01
N GLU A 306 -4.12 8.81 0.89
CA GLU A 306 -4.26 10.25 0.65
C GLU A 306 -2.91 10.99 0.64
N ASN A 307 -1.94 10.54 1.44
CA ASN A 307 -0.72 11.32 1.72
C ASN A 307 0.56 10.75 1.10
N ASN A 308 0.46 9.80 0.15
CA ASN A 308 1.63 9.19 -0.48
C ASN A 308 1.43 8.96 -1.98
N VAL A 309 2.17 9.73 -2.78
CA VAL A 309 2.16 9.66 -4.25
C VAL A 309 2.65 8.32 -4.82
N LEU A 310 3.36 7.51 -4.02
CA LEU A 310 3.84 6.18 -4.42
C LEU A 310 2.83 5.06 -4.10
N ALA A 311 1.75 5.39 -3.40
CA ALA A 311 0.62 4.50 -3.14
C ALA A 311 -0.69 5.20 -3.54
N PRO A 312 -0.87 5.53 -4.83
CA PRO A 312 -2.10 6.15 -5.31
C PRO A 312 -3.26 5.14 -5.31
N HIS A 313 -4.47 5.62 -5.53
CA HIS A 313 -5.56 4.79 -6.03
C HIS A 313 -5.17 4.25 -7.41
N ILE A 314 -5.28 2.94 -7.60
CA ILE A 314 -4.91 2.26 -8.84
C ILE A 314 -6.08 1.41 -9.27
N VAL A 315 -6.55 1.60 -10.50
CA VAL A 315 -7.50 0.68 -11.14
C VAL A 315 -6.85 0.18 -12.41
N PHE A 316 -6.57 -1.11 -12.48
CA PHE A 316 -6.20 -1.80 -13.71
C PHE A 316 -7.37 -2.66 -14.17
N ARG A 317 -7.81 -2.47 -15.41
CA ARG A 317 -8.95 -3.18 -16.00
C ARG A 317 -8.60 -3.74 -17.35
N MET A 318 -9.11 -4.93 -17.65
CA MET A 318 -9.15 -5.48 -18.99
C MET A 318 -10.57 -5.94 -19.29
N ASP A 319 -11.15 -5.48 -20.39
CA ASP A 319 -12.42 -5.96 -20.91
C ASP A 319 -12.20 -6.70 -22.23
N THR A 320 -13.02 -7.70 -22.50
CA THR A 320 -13.06 -8.38 -23.81
C THR A 320 -14.51 -8.53 -24.28
N GLY A 321 -14.72 -8.62 -25.59
CA GLY A 321 -16.07 -8.79 -26.16
C GLY A 321 -16.92 -7.52 -26.18
N TYR A 322 -16.30 -6.34 -26.32
CA TYR A 322 -17.04 -5.08 -26.54
C TYR A 322 -16.47 -4.34 -27.74
N ASN A 323 -17.34 -3.77 -28.57
CA ASN A 323 -16.94 -2.81 -29.61
C ASN A 323 -17.85 -1.57 -29.57
N GLU A 324 -17.66 -0.66 -30.53
CA GLU A 324 -18.43 0.60 -30.63
C GLU A 324 -19.96 0.39 -30.77
N HIS A 325 -20.41 -0.81 -31.16
CA HIS A 325 -21.81 -1.16 -31.34
C HIS A 325 -22.41 -1.98 -30.18
N GLY A 326 -21.62 -2.21 -29.13
CA GLY A 326 -22.04 -2.94 -27.93
C GLY A 326 -21.34 -4.29 -27.76
N PRO A 327 -21.93 -5.21 -26.99
CA PRO A 327 -21.30 -6.50 -26.70
C PRO A 327 -21.21 -7.40 -27.93
N VAL A 328 -20.06 -8.00 -28.13
CA VAL A 328 -19.78 -9.02 -29.15
C VAL A 328 -19.13 -10.24 -28.50
N PRO A 329 -19.24 -11.45 -29.07
CA PRO A 329 -18.52 -12.59 -28.52
C PRO A 329 -17.03 -12.28 -28.41
N SER A 330 -16.46 -12.47 -27.20
CA SER A 330 -15.04 -12.26 -26.96
C SER A 330 -14.21 -13.03 -27.98
N SER A 331 -13.22 -12.37 -28.57
CA SER A 331 -12.31 -13.01 -29.50
C SER A 331 -11.35 -13.98 -28.80
N LEU A 332 -11.24 -13.88 -27.47
CA LEU A 332 -10.40 -14.75 -26.64
C LEU A 332 -11.25 -15.76 -25.87
N SER A 333 -10.71 -16.97 -25.71
CA SER A 333 -11.26 -17.93 -24.75
C SER A 333 -11.04 -17.45 -23.31
N GLU A 334 -11.80 -18.00 -22.34
CA GLU A 334 -11.62 -17.69 -20.91
C GLU A 334 -10.16 -17.86 -20.46
N ASN A 335 -9.50 -18.95 -20.88
CA ASN A 335 -8.10 -19.24 -20.55
C ASN A 335 -7.14 -18.27 -21.23
N ALA A 336 -7.36 -17.93 -22.51
CA ALA A 336 -6.51 -17.01 -23.24
C ALA A 336 -6.62 -15.59 -22.67
N ALA A 337 -7.83 -15.12 -22.38
CA ALA A 337 -8.08 -13.83 -21.73
C ALA A 337 -7.41 -13.78 -20.36
N THR A 338 -7.59 -14.82 -19.54
CA THR A 338 -6.97 -14.90 -18.20
C THR A 338 -5.44 -14.91 -18.27
N CYS A 339 -4.85 -15.62 -19.23
CA CYS A 339 -3.40 -15.66 -19.39
C CYS A 339 -2.83 -14.32 -19.90
N LEU A 340 -3.55 -13.62 -20.80
CA LEU A 340 -3.18 -12.29 -21.26
C LEU A 340 -3.22 -11.28 -20.10
N TRP A 341 -4.31 -11.30 -19.31
CA TRP A 341 -4.46 -10.53 -18.09
C TRP A 341 -3.29 -10.74 -17.13
N ASP A 342 -2.99 -12.00 -16.80
CA ASP A 342 -1.91 -12.36 -15.88
C ASP A 342 -0.55 -11.87 -16.40
N THR A 343 -0.30 -11.97 -17.70
CA THR A 343 0.96 -11.55 -18.33
C THR A 343 1.14 -10.03 -18.25
N VAL A 344 0.15 -9.26 -18.66
CA VAL A 344 0.22 -7.79 -18.66
C VAL A 344 0.24 -7.24 -17.22
N LEU A 345 -0.69 -7.66 -16.36
CA LEU A 345 -0.78 -7.18 -14.99
C LEU A 345 0.48 -7.49 -14.19
N SER A 346 1.07 -8.68 -14.35
CA SER A 346 2.29 -9.04 -13.60
C SER A 346 3.51 -8.17 -13.91
N SER A 347 3.50 -7.43 -15.03
CA SER A 347 4.55 -6.48 -15.40
C SER A 347 4.44 -5.14 -14.68
N PHE A 348 3.28 -4.83 -14.09
CA PHE A 348 3.03 -3.55 -13.44
C PHE A 348 3.95 -3.36 -12.23
N ARG A 349 4.65 -2.23 -12.21
CA ARG A 349 5.69 -1.94 -11.21
C ARG A 349 5.92 -0.45 -11.07
N LEU A 350 6.36 -0.01 -9.88
CA LEU A 350 6.82 1.37 -9.69
C LEU A 350 8.04 1.64 -10.59
N ARG A 351 8.10 2.81 -11.24
CA ARG A 351 9.28 3.20 -12.03
C ARG A 351 10.49 3.26 -11.11
N PRO A 352 11.59 2.56 -11.43
CA PRO A 352 12.83 2.74 -10.73
C PRO A 352 13.28 4.19 -10.92
N ALA A 353 13.11 5.01 -9.90
CA ALA A 353 13.80 6.28 -9.85
C ALA A 353 15.29 5.95 -9.70
N GLU A 354 16.12 6.37 -10.66
CA GLU A 354 17.49 6.70 -10.29
C GLU A 354 17.36 7.80 -9.25
N ARG A 355 17.35 7.41 -7.97
CA ARG A 355 18.09 8.21 -7.01
C ARG A 355 19.40 8.42 -7.72
N LEU A 356 19.75 9.68 -8.05
CA LEU A 356 21.14 10.09 -8.24
C LEU A 356 21.91 9.14 -7.39
N ALA A 357 22.66 8.23 -8.03
CA ALA A 357 23.30 7.17 -7.30
C ALA A 357 23.98 7.89 -6.16
N VAL A 358 23.46 7.69 -4.93
CA VAL A 358 24.36 7.62 -3.80
C VAL A 358 25.20 6.50 -4.33
N GLN A 359 26.33 6.88 -4.92
CA GLN A 359 27.33 5.95 -5.33
C GLN A 359 27.30 4.98 -4.17
N SER A 360 27.13 3.71 -4.45
CA SER A 360 27.89 2.77 -3.67
C SER A 360 29.35 3.21 -3.82
N VAL A 361 29.74 4.30 -3.11
CA VAL A 361 30.83 4.25 -2.19
C VAL A 361 30.54 2.93 -1.50
N ASP A 362 31.20 1.92 -2.02
CA ASP A 362 31.81 0.90 -1.23
C ASP A 362 32.40 1.62 -0.01
N THR A 363 31.51 1.91 0.94
CA THR A 363 31.84 2.61 2.15
C THR A 363 32.42 1.47 2.91
N LYS A 364 33.74 1.28 2.75
CA LYS A 364 34.53 0.38 3.57
C LYS A 364 33.98 0.53 4.99
N ARG A 365 33.15 -0.44 5.37
CA ARG A 365 32.40 -0.36 6.61
C ARG A 365 33.44 -0.23 7.71
N THR A 366 33.28 0.75 8.59
CA THR A 366 34.30 1.00 9.63
C THR A 366 34.55 -0.31 10.38
N PRO A 367 35.76 -0.89 10.36
CA PRO A 367 35.96 -2.22 10.92
C PRO A 367 35.56 -2.28 12.39
N ILE A 368 34.93 -3.38 12.82
CA ILE A 368 34.69 -3.63 14.23
C ILE A 368 36.04 -3.54 14.97
N GLY A 369 36.08 -2.77 16.05
CA GLY A 369 37.28 -2.46 16.81
C GLY A 369 37.87 -1.07 16.54
N SER A 370 37.37 -0.35 15.54
CA SER A 370 37.72 1.06 15.31
C SER A 370 37.35 1.92 16.51
N GLN A 371 38.15 2.96 16.76
CA GLN A 371 37.98 3.86 17.91
C GLN A 371 37.61 5.27 17.45
N ALA A 372 36.80 5.95 18.23
CA ALA A 372 36.46 7.36 18.05
C ALA A 372 36.53 8.06 19.42
N LEU A 373 37.00 9.31 19.45
CA LEU A 373 37.11 10.08 20.69
C LEU A 373 35.85 10.91 20.91
N ALA A 374 35.55 11.21 22.17
CA ALA A 374 34.48 12.13 22.51
C ALA A 374 34.68 13.48 21.81
N ARG A 375 33.57 14.06 21.34
CA ARG A 375 33.47 15.24 20.47
C ARG A 375 33.81 15.00 18.99
N ASP A 376 34.38 13.86 18.60
CA ASP A 376 34.50 13.53 17.18
C ASP A 376 33.12 13.22 16.57
N THR A 377 33.03 13.37 15.25
CA THR A 377 31.85 12.92 14.50
C THR A 377 31.89 11.39 14.41
N CYS A 378 30.80 10.74 14.79
CA CYS A 378 30.64 9.28 14.77
C CYS A 378 30.84 8.77 13.33
N PRO A 379 31.87 7.94 13.07
CA PRO A 379 32.21 7.50 11.72
C PRO A 379 31.23 6.46 11.16
N GLU A 380 30.52 5.74 12.04
CA GLU A 380 29.65 4.63 11.65
C GLU A 380 28.56 4.39 12.70
N SER A 381 27.33 4.13 12.23
CA SER A 381 26.22 3.77 13.10
C SER A 381 26.46 2.39 13.72
N GLY A 382 26.36 2.28 15.04
CA GLY A 382 26.61 1.01 15.72
C GLY A 382 26.60 1.08 17.23
N TRP A 383 26.83 -0.05 17.88
CA TRP A 383 27.11 -0.15 19.30
C TRP A 383 28.57 0.13 19.56
N TRP A 384 28.83 1.11 20.41
CA TRP A 384 30.15 1.53 20.83
C TRP A 384 30.34 1.24 22.31
N GLU A 385 31.50 0.71 22.66
CA GLU A 385 31.91 0.39 24.03
C GLU A 385 32.88 1.45 24.56
N CYS A 386 32.57 2.05 25.71
CA CYS A 386 33.43 3.04 26.36
C CYS A 386 34.66 2.34 26.98
N MET A 387 35.84 2.87 26.68
CA MET A 387 37.13 2.32 27.10
C MET A 387 37.63 2.89 28.44
N ASP A 388 37.04 3.97 28.95
CA ASP A 388 37.49 4.65 30.17
C ASP A 388 36.99 3.98 31.48
N GLY A 389 36.14 2.95 31.37
CA GLY A 389 35.59 2.23 32.52
C GLY A 389 36.61 1.28 33.15
N ARG A 390 37.15 1.63 34.32
CA ARG A 390 37.90 0.70 35.19
C ARG A 390 36.93 -0.27 35.89
N GLU A 391 37.44 -1.42 36.38
CA GLU A 391 36.62 -2.52 36.95
C GLU A 391 35.63 -2.12 38.07
N ASN A 392 35.76 -0.95 38.68
CA ASN A 392 34.89 -0.48 39.76
C ASN A 392 34.25 0.92 39.52
N ILE A 393 34.23 1.43 38.29
CA ILE A 393 33.62 2.73 37.94
C ILE A 393 32.47 2.50 36.95
N GLY A 394 31.25 2.87 37.35
CA GLY A 394 30.09 2.81 36.47
C GLY A 394 30.14 3.91 35.39
N ILE A 395 29.42 3.71 34.29
CA ILE A 395 29.28 4.73 33.23
C ILE A 395 27.79 5.02 33.07
N MET A 396 27.42 6.30 33.11
CA MET A 396 26.04 6.72 32.87
C MET A 396 25.62 6.36 31.43
N GLY A 397 24.44 5.75 31.27
CA GLY A 397 23.99 5.18 29.99
C GLY A 397 24.54 3.78 29.69
N GLY A 398 25.37 3.22 30.58
CA GLY A 398 25.98 1.91 30.44
C GLY A 398 27.26 1.93 29.61
N ARG A 399 28.05 0.85 29.72
CA ARG A 399 29.36 0.75 29.04
C ARG A 399 29.24 0.59 27.53
N ARG A 400 28.11 0.09 27.02
CA ARG A 400 27.82 -0.09 25.60
C ARG A 400 26.59 0.71 25.21
N GLN A 401 26.75 1.63 24.28
CA GLN A 401 25.70 2.55 23.83
C GLN A 401 25.63 2.57 22.31
N TYR A 402 24.46 2.85 21.76
CA TYR A 402 24.27 2.94 20.32
C TYR A 402 24.41 4.40 19.87
N PHE A 403 25.25 4.64 18.87
CA PHE A 403 25.43 5.97 18.26
C PHE A 403 25.15 5.91 16.77
N LYS A 404 24.58 6.97 16.20
CA LYS A 404 24.34 7.07 14.75
C LYS A 404 25.51 7.78 14.08
N LYS A 405 25.86 7.36 12.87
CA LYS A 405 26.84 8.03 12.02
C LYS A 405 26.46 9.50 11.85
N GLY A 406 27.42 10.40 12.05
CA GLY A 406 27.19 11.84 12.02
C GLY A 406 26.93 12.49 13.39
N ASP A 407 26.53 11.72 14.41
CA ASP A 407 26.36 12.25 15.76
C ASP A 407 27.71 12.58 16.40
N ARG A 408 27.76 13.54 17.34
CA ARG A 408 28.97 13.79 18.13
C ARG A 408 29.12 12.71 19.20
N MET A 409 30.29 12.08 19.27
CA MET A 409 30.60 11.07 20.29
C MET A 409 30.54 11.70 21.69
N PRO A 410 29.80 11.14 22.66
CA PRO A 410 29.62 11.76 23.96
C PRO A 410 30.86 11.62 24.84
N GLN A 411 31.09 12.58 25.74
CA GLN A 411 32.03 12.42 26.84
C GLN A 411 31.38 11.51 27.91
N ALA A 412 32.05 10.44 28.34
CA ALA A 412 31.46 9.54 29.31
C ALA A 412 31.43 10.17 30.71
N LEU A 413 30.26 10.14 31.35
CA LEU A 413 30.12 10.50 32.75
C LEU A 413 30.41 9.27 33.62
N LEU A 414 31.51 9.33 34.36
CA LEU A 414 32.00 8.27 35.22
C LEU A 414 31.33 8.34 36.60
N LEU A 415 30.85 7.20 37.08
CA LEU A 415 30.13 7.01 38.33
C LEU A 415 31.00 6.19 39.30
N PRO A 416 31.91 6.84 40.05
CA PRO A 416 32.72 6.15 41.05
C PRO A 416 31.87 5.52 42.16
N PRO A 417 32.43 4.54 42.89
CA PRO A 417 31.71 3.89 43.99
C PRO A 417 31.41 4.91 45.09
N ARG A 418 30.19 4.86 45.63
CA ARG A 418 29.74 5.78 46.68
C ARG A 418 30.53 5.57 47.97
N THR A 419 31.05 6.66 48.53
CA THR A 419 31.61 6.64 49.89
C THR A 419 30.49 6.49 50.94
N LEU A 420 30.84 6.17 52.19
CA LEU A 420 29.86 6.12 53.28
C LEU A 420 29.16 7.47 53.48
N TRP A 421 29.89 8.57 53.28
CA TRP A 421 29.36 9.93 53.34
C TRP A 421 28.37 10.25 52.21
N ASP A 422 28.63 9.75 50.99
CA ASP A 422 27.71 9.92 49.86
C ASP A 422 26.49 9.00 49.96
N LYS A 423 26.64 7.82 50.59
CA LYS A 423 25.53 6.94 50.96
C LYS A 423 24.58 7.62 51.94
N MET A 424 25.12 8.24 52.99
CA MET A 424 24.35 8.98 54.00
C MET A 424 23.57 10.16 53.40
N ARG A 425 24.14 10.86 52.40
CA ARG A 425 23.51 12.01 51.75
C ARG A 425 22.62 11.65 50.55
N GLY A 426 22.51 10.38 50.19
CA GLY A 426 21.73 9.99 49.00
C GLY A 426 22.37 10.39 47.66
N LEU A 427 23.63 10.84 47.64
CA LEU A 427 24.29 11.37 46.45
C LEU A 427 25.07 10.27 45.70
N GLN A 428 25.02 10.31 44.37
CA GLN A 428 25.90 9.53 43.50
C GLN A 428 26.95 10.50 42.92
N PRO A 429 28.22 10.41 43.32
CA PRO A 429 29.26 11.22 42.71
C PRO A 429 29.38 10.85 41.23
N SER A 430 29.57 11.87 40.40
CA SER A 430 29.82 11.74 38.97
C SER A 430 30.88 12.74 38.54
N PHE A 431 31.71 12.37 37.58
CA PHE A 431 32.69 13.29 36.98
C PHE A 431 32.95 12.94 35.53
N GLU A 432 33.30 13.95 34.73
CA GLU A 432 33.80 13.76 33.37
C GLU A 432 35.32 13.83 33.39
N SER A 433 35.98 12.94 32.65
CA SER A 433 37.43 13.04 32.48
C SER A 433 37.81 14.32 31.73
N LYS A 434 38.99 14.89 32.02
CA LYS A 434 39.57 15.96 31.21
C LYS A 434 40.11 15.46 29.87
N THR A 435 40.40 14.15 29.76
CA THR A 435 40.79 13.50 28.52
C THR A 435 39.54 13.08 27.74
N PRO A 436 39.48 13.30 26.41
CA PRO A 436 38.37 12.81 25.59
C PRO A 436 38.18 11.31 25.74
N THR A 437 36.94 10.86 25.98
CA THR A 437 36.64 9.44 26.14
C THR A 437 36.82 8.68 24.85
N ALA A 438 37.54 7.55 24.90
CA ALA A 438 37.67 6.64 23.77
C ALA A 438 36.51 5.65 23.72
N TRP A 439 35.84 5.59 22.58
CA TRP A 439 34.76 4.65 22.28
C TRP A 439 35.22 3.67 21.19
N LYS A 440 34.94 2.39 21.38
CA LYS A 440 35.30 1.32 20.44
C LYS A 440 34.07 0.70 19.79
N LEU A 441 34.02 0.66 18.47
CA LEU A 441 32.90 0.04 17.74
C LEU A 441 32.91 -1.48 17.96
N VAL A 442 31.81 -2.03 18.46
CA VAL A 442 31.69 -3.47 18.76
C VAL A 442 30.61 -4.19 17.94
N ASP A 443 29.64 -3.46 17.37
CA ASP A 443 28.59 -4.05 16.53
C ASP A 443 27.98 -2.99 15.59
N HIS A 444 27.61 -3.37 14.38
CA HIS A 444 26.95 -2.46 13.43
C HIS A 444 25.41 -2.50 13.49
N ARG A 445 24.83 -3.41 14.26
CA ARG A 445 23.38 -3.64 14.24
C ARG A 445 22.65 -2.62 15.11
N ALA A 446 21.50 -2.16 14.64
CA ALA A 446 20.62 -1.29 15.43
C ALA A 446 19.91 -2.02 16.60
N ARG A 447 19.84 -3.36 16.56
CA ARG A 447 19.18 -4.18 17.58
C ARG A 447 20.20 -4.92 18.45
N LYS A 448 19.98 -4.95 19.78
CA LYS A 448 20.79 -5.69 20.75
C LYS A 448 20.74 -7.20 20.43
N ARG A 449 21.88 -7.89 20.45
CA ARG A 449 21.94 -9.36 20.25
C ARG A 449 21.18 -10.03 21.41
N GLN A 450 20.00 -10.59 21.14
CA GLN A 450 19.49 -11.69 21.95
C GLN A 450 20.38 -12.90 21.66
N ALA A 451 20.97 -13.49 22.68
CA ALA A 451 21.74 -14.72 22.51
C ALA A 451 20.80 -15.77 21.92
N SER A 452 21.20 -16.41 20.82
CA SER A 452 20.49 -17.60 20.33
C SER A 452 20.46 -18.62 21.47
N PRO A 453 19.30 -19.20 21.81
CA PRO A 453 19.27 -20.29 22.77
C PRO A 453 20.17 -21.41 22.22
N LEU A 454 21.09 -21.88 23.06
CA LEU A 454 21.94 -23.04 22.78
C LEU A 454 21.06 -24.19 22.25
N PRO A 455 21.45 -24.92 21.20
CA PRO A 455 20.72 -26.10 20.77
C PRO A 455 20.83 -27.15 21.89
N LEU A 456 19.71 -27.38 22.58
CA LEU A 456 19.61 -28.43 23.59
C LEU A 456 19.42 -29.78 22.88
N ALA A 457 20.21 -30.78 23.28
CA ALA A 457 20.06 -32.15 22.80
C ALA A 457 18.66 -32.69 23.10
N LYS A 458 18.13 -33.55 22.20
CA LYS A 458 16.84 -34.23 22.40
C LYS A 458 16.87 -35.00 23.73
N ALA A 459 15.94 -34.67 24.63
CA ALA A 459 15.78 -35.37 25.89
C ALA A 459 15.33 -36.82 25.65
N SER A 460 16.02 -37.75 26.29
CA SER A 460 15.67 -39.18 26.36
C SER A 460 14.32 -39.35 27.04
N ALA A 461 13.49 -40.27 26.55
CA ALA A 461 12.19 -40.56 27.13
C ALA A 461 12.34 -41.08 28.57
N ALA A 462 11.75 -40.36 29.53
CA ALA A 462 11.55 -40.86 30.88
C ALA A 462 10.26 -41.67 30.94
N TYR A 463 10.41 -42.90 31.44
CA TYR A 463 9.39 -43.90 31.73
C TYR A 463 8.31 -43.40 32.70
N GLY A 464 7.06 -43.82 32.45
CA GLY A 464 5.99 -44.08 33.43
C GLY A 464 5.41 -42.86 34.15
N THR A 465 4.10 -42.60 34.14
CA THR A 465 3.10 -43.57 34.62
C THR A 465 1.76 -43.29 33.95
N THR A 466 1.19 -44.33 33.37
CA THR A 466 -0.17 -44.43 32.87
C THR A 466 -1.20 -44.27 34.00
N ALA A 467 -2.15 -43.37 33.81
CA ALA A 467 -3.51 -43.54 34.32
C ALA A 467 -4.46 -43.42 33.12
N SER A 468 -4.80 -44.58 32.57
CA SER A 468 -5.76 -44.79 31.50
C SER A 468 -7.18 -44.68 32.06
N ILE A 469 -7.99 -43.81 31.45
CA ILE A 469 -9.44 -44.03 31.34
C ILE A 469 -9.77 -43.93 29.85
N ALA A 470 -10.01 -45.10 29.25
CA ALA A 470 -10.76 -45.26 28.00
C ALA A 470 -12.24 -45.53 28.40
N MET A 471 -13.31 -45.28 27.64
CA MET A 471 -13.58 -45.23 26.20
C MET A 471 -14.76 -44.23 26.01
N SER A 472 -15.05 -43.66 24.84
CA SER A 472 -15.86 -44.33 23.81
C SER A 472 -15.77 -43.65 22.44
N ASP A 473 -15.74 -44.51 21.43
CA ASP A 473 -15.86 -44.24 20.00
C ASP A 473 -17.34 -44.07 19.61
N SER A 474 -17.68 -42.98 18.91
CA SER A 474 -18.82 -42.87 17.99
C SER A 474 -18.77 -41.52 17.27
N GLY A 475 -18.74 -41.55 15.94
CA GLY A 475 -18.77 -40.37 15.09
C GLY A 475 -20.08 -39.59 15.16
N HIS A 476 -19.98 -38.31 15.49
CA HIS A 476 -20.69 -37.16 14.91
C HIS A 476 -20.12 -35.90 15.58
N ASP A 477 -19.70 -34.93 14.75
CA ASP A 477 -19.57 -33.50 15.04
C ASP A 477 -19.29 -33.09 16.50
N ASN A 478 -18.12 -33.45 17.03
CA ASN A 478 -17.67 -33.01 18.36
C ASN A 478 -16.97 -31.65 18.26
N GLY A 479 -17.77 -30.58 18.18
CA GLY A 479 -17.30 -29.26 18.55
C GLY A 479 -16.73 -29.30 19.97
N LEU A 480 -15.50 -28.82 20.16
CA LEU A 480 -14.83 -28.82 21.46
C LEU A 480 -15.73 -28.13 22.50
N ALA A 481 -16.17 -28.84 23.53
CA ALA A 481 -17.08 -28.27 24.52
C ALA A 481 -16.40 -27.12 25.28
N ILE A 482 -17.14 -26.02 25.48
CA ILE A 482 -16.72 -24.95 26.40
C ILE A 482 -16.46 -25.57 27.78
N GLY A 483 -15.28 -25.29 28.33
CA GLY A 483 -14.75 -25.91 29.54
C GLY A 483 -13.63 -26.93 29.30
N SER A 484 -13.33 -27.28 28.04
CA SER A 484 -12.21 -28.19 27.69
C SER A 484 -10.84 -27.57 28.02
N PHE A 485 -9.86 -28.41 28.37
CA PHE A 485 -8.52 -27.98 28.79
C PHE A 485 -7.43 -28.35 27.78
N SER A 486 -6.42 -27.50 27.63
CA SER A 486 -5.22 -27.76 26.83
C SER A 486 -3.96 -27.19 27.52
N SER A 487 -2.83 -27.85 27.33
CA SER A 487 -1.57 -27.51 28.02
C SER A 487 -0.68 -26.59 27.19
N THR A 488 0.16 -25.79 27.86
CA THR A 488 1.23 -25.01 27.22
C THR A 488 2.06 -25.87 26.26
N GLY A 489 2.33 -25.34 25.06
CA GLY A 489 3.15 -25.96 24.03
C GLY A 489 2.42 -27.00 23.18
N VAL A 490 1.13 -27.21 23.41
CA VAL A 490 0.26 -28.03 22.54
C VAL A 490 -0.43 -27.11 21.51
N PRO A 491 -0.57 -27.53 20.24
CA PRO A 491 -1.40 -26.82 19.27
C PRO A 491 -2.82 -26.67 19.78
N CYS A 492 -3.37 -25.46 19.67
CA CYS A 492 -4.68 -25.11 20.18
C CYS A 492 -5.75 -25.96 19.46
N PRO A 493 -6.59 -26.71 20.17
CA PRO A 493 -7.48 -27.68 19.54
C PRO A 493 -8.70 -27.03 18.86
N ALA A 494 -9.04 -25.79 19.21
CA ALA A 494 -10.14 -25.03 18.59
C ALA A 494 -9.90 -23.52 18.68
N SER A 495 -10.38 -22.78 17.67
CA SER A 495 -10.36 -21.31 17.67
C SER A 495 -11.32 -20.77 18.72
N GLY A 496 -10.83 -19.88 19.59
CA GLY A 496 -11.66 -19.30 20.63
C GLY A 496 -10.90 -18.60 21.73
N TRP A 497 -11.65 -18.13 22.74
CA TRP A 497 -11.12 -17.51 23.94
C TRP A 497 -10.79 -18.56 24.99
N TRP A 498 -9.52 -18.62 25.37
CA TRP A 498 -9.01 -19.53 26.39
C TRP A 498 -8.52 -18.74 27.61
N ARG A 499 -8.87 -19.22 28.80
CA ARG A 499 -8.46 -18.64 30.08
C ARG A 499 -7.37 -19.46 30.72
N CYS A 500 -6.36 -18.80 31.25
CA CYS A 500 -5.36 -19.48 32.06
C CYS A 500 -5.97 -19.88 33.42
N GLU A 501 -5.86 -21.15 33.81
CA GLU A 501 -6.42 -21.65 35.07
C GLU A 501 -5.55 -21.35 36.29
N GLU A 502 -4.34 -20.85 36.08
CA GLU A 502 -3.45 -20.48 37.16
C GLU A 502 -3.92 -19.17 37.79
N SER A 503 -4.48 -19.25 39.00
CA SER A 503 -5.14 -18.14 39.71
C SER A 503 -4.26 -16.91 39.98
N HIS A 504 -2.94 -17.06 39.87
CA HIS A 504 -1.95 -16.00 40.09
C HIS A 504 -1.19 -15.61 38.82
N ALA A 505 -1.60 -16.13 37.66
CA ALA A 505 -1.04 -15.76 36.38
C ALA A 505 -1.63 -14.44 35.85
N LEU A 506 -0.80 -13.66 35.17
CA LEU A 506 -1.17 -12.38 34.60
C LEU A 506 -1.89 -12.50 33.24
N ASP A 507 -1.89 -13.68 32.62
CA ASP A 507 -2.28 -13.84 31.20
C ASP A 507 -3.79 -13.87 30.94
N GLY A 508 -4.62 -13.88 31.99
CA GLY A 508 -6.07 -13.69 31.88
C GLY A 508 -6.77 -14.63 30.88
N THR A 509 -7.68 -14.07 30.07
CA THR A 509 -8.35 -14.77 28.96
C THR A 509 -7.87 -14.19 27.63
N ARG A 510 -7.43 -15.06 26.70
CA ARG A 510 -6.86 -14.66 25.40
C ARG A 510 -7.44 -15.49 24.27
N TRP A 511 -7.61 -14.87 23.10
CA TRP A 511 -8.03 -15.59 21.91
C TRP A 511 -6.86 -16.34 21.27
N PHE A 512 -7.09 -17.59 20.86
CA PHE A 512 -6.14 -18.42 20.13
C PHE A 512 -6.80 -19.07 18.93
N ALA A 513 -6.11 -19.07 17.78
CA ALA A 513 -6.52 -19.78 16.58
C ALA A 513 -6.27 -21.29 16.74
N GLN A 514 -7.11 -22.13 16.14
CA GLN A 514 -6.85 -23.56 16.03
C GLN A 514 -5.48 -23.81 15.39
N GLY A 515 -4.69 -24.72 15.96
CA GLY A 515 -3.33 -25.04 15.54
C GLY A 515 -2.22 -24.14 16.13
N SER A 516 -2.54 -22.99 16.73
CA SER A 516 -1.54 -22.11 17.35
C SER A 516 -1.01 -22.68 18.67
N LEU A 517 0.28 -22.50 18.98
CA LEU A 517 0.86 -23.04 20.22
C LEU A 517 0.41 -22.21 21.43
N LEU A 518 -0.16 -22.88 22.43
CA LEU A 518 -0.57 -22.22 23.68
C LEU A 518 0.66 -21.81 24.51
N PRO A 519 0.76 -20.55 24.97
CA PRO A 519 1.94 -20.06 25.68
C PRO A 519 2.01 -20.53 27.14
N PRO A 520 3.19 -20.43 27.79
CA PRO A 520 3.31 -20.57 29.25
C PRO A 520 2.63 -19.40 29.97
N ALA A 521 2.15 -19.65 31.20
CA ALA A 521 1.63 -18.61 32.08
C ALA A 521 2.73 -17.81 32.75
N THR A 522 2.49 -16.52 32.91
CA THR A 522 3.35 -15.47 33.43
C THR A 522 2.93 -15.12 34.85
N PHE A 523 3.82 -15.27 35.82
CA PHE A 523 3.59 -14.95 37.23
C PHE A 523 4.46 -13.79 37.68
N THR A 524 3.94 -12.91 38.52
CA THR A 524 4.76 -11.91 39.21
C THR A 524 5.62 -12.57 40.27
N VAL A 525 6.89 -12.16 40.35
CA VAL A 525 7.78 -12.59 41.44
C VAL A 525 7.72 -11.52 42.53
N ALA A 526 7.18 -11.88 43.70
CA ALA A 526 7.15 -10.97 44.84
C ALA A 526 8.58 -10.55 45.24
N PRO A 527 8.84 -9.25 45.48
CA PRO A 527 10.14 -8.78 45.92
C PRO A 527 10.33 -9.20 47.38
N GLY A 528 11.04 -10.30 47.64
CA GLY A 528 11.28 -10.71 49.02
C GLY A 528 11.96 -12.04 49.29
N ILE A 529 12.09 -12.96 48.32
CA ILE A 529 12.72 -14.27 48.60
C ILE A 529 14.13 -14.40 48.00
N PHE A 530 14.46 -13.59 46.99
CA PHE A 530 15.83 -13.37 46.53
C PHE A 530 16.03 -11.85 46.38
N GLY A 531 16.98 -11.30 47.13
CA GLY A 531 17.09 -9.88 47.47
C GLY A 531 17.04 -8.87 46.32
N HIS A 532 16.79 -7.61 46.69
CA HIS A 532 16.66 -6.45 45.80
C HIS A 532 17.87 -6.23 44.90
N SER A 533 17.87 -6.92 43.75
CA SER A 533 18.72 -6.69 42.61
C SER A 533 17.91 -5.93 41.56
N SER A 534 18.45 -4.83 41.03
CA SER A 534 17.84 -4.06 39.93
C SER A 534 17.69 -4.84 38.62
N ASN A 535 18.24 -6.06 38.56
CA ASN A 535 18.12 -7.03 37.46
C ASN A 535 17.33 -8.29 37.84
N ALA A 536 16.62 -8.31 38.98
CA ALA A 536 15.78 -9.45 39.34
C ALA A 536 14.58 -9.56 38.37
N PRO A 537 14.29 -10.75 37.82
CA PRO A 537 13.15 -10.93 36.91
C PRO A 537 11.84 -10.63 37.65
N GLN A 538 11.13 -9.60 37.20
CA GLN A 538 9.86 -9.17 37.78
C GLN A 538 8.71 -10.14 37.47
N ALA A 539 8.90 -11.02 36.48
CA ALA A 539 7.98 -12.08 36.14
C ALA A 539 8.70 -13.35 35.71
N ILE A 540 8.07 -14.50 35.96
CA ILE A 540 8.54 -15.83 35.52
C ILE A 540 7.46 -16.50 34.68
N GLN A 541 7.88 -17.29 33.68
CA GLN A 541 6.97 -18.09 32.87
C GLN A 541 7.03 -19.55 33.29
N ARG A 542 5.87 -20.18 33.50
CA ARG A 542 5.73 -21.60 33.84
C ARG A 542 4.68 -22.25 32.95
N ARG A 543 4.81 -23.56 32.74
CA ARG A 543 3.77 -24.33 32.03
C ARG A 543 2.46 -24.22 32.79
N SER A 544 1.36 -24.08 32.07
CA SER A 544 0.03 -23.95 32.62
C SER A 544 -0.99 -24.73 31.79
N THR A 545 -2.20 -24.78 32.33
CA THR A 545 -3.37 -25.31 31.64
C THR A 545 -4.29 -24.15 31.25
N TRP A 546 -4.78 -24.19 30.02
CA TRP A 546 -5.71 -23.23 29.45
C TRP A 546 -7.08 -23.90 29.30
N ARG A 547 -8.14 -23.23 29.73
CA ARG A 547 -9.52 -23.69 29.59
C ARG A 547 -10.25 -22.89 28.52
N LEU A 548 -10.89 -23.57 27.58
CA LEU A 548 -11.74 -22.93 26.58
C LEU A 548 -12.96 -22.31 27.27
N VAL A 549 -13.14 -21.01 27.12
CA VAL A 549 -14.26 -20.27 27.71
C VAL A 549 -15.33 -19.96 26.68
N ARG A 550 -14.93 -19.77 25.41
CA ARG A 550 -15.85 -19.44 24.32
C ARG A 550 -15.23 -19.84 22.99
N LEU A 551 -15.95 -20.61 22.17
CA LEU A 551 -15.59 -20.81 20.76
C LEU A 551 -15.81 -19.50 20.01
N ALA A 552 -14.83 -19.11 19.20
CA ALA A 552 -14.91 -17.91 18.37
C ALA A 552 -13.94 -18.06 17.21
N ASP A 553 -14.43 -17.85 15.99
CA ASP A 553 -13.58 -17.72 14.81
C ASP A 553 -12.76 -16.42 14.88
N ALA A 554 -11.74 -16.30 14.02
CA ALA A 554 -10.74 -15.23 14.09
C ALA A 554 -11.39 -13.85 14.29
N PRO A 555 -10.98 -13.08 15.32
CA PRO A 555 -11.62 -11.81 15.62
C PRO A 555 -11.34 -10.82 14.47
N GLY A 556 -12.39 -10.51 13.70
CA GLY A 556 -12.48 -9.27 12.95
C GLY A 556 -12.39 -8.11 13.96
N GLY A 557 -11.52 -7.14 13.67
CA GLY A 557 -11.26 -6.03 14.59
C GLY A 557 -12.53 -5.22 14.86
N THR A 558 -13.02 -5.26 16.09
CA THR A 558 -13.41 -4.10 16.93
C THR A 558 -14.18 -4.60 18.16
N GLU A 559 -13.52 -4.66 19.31
CA GLU A 559 -14.20 -4.57 20.61
C GLU A 559 -13.33 -3.66 21.48
N HIS A 560 -13.83 -2.44 21.72
CA HIS A 560 -13.25 -1.50 22.66
C HIS A 560 -13.64 -1.92 24.08
N ASP A 561 -12.63 -2.10 24.92
CA ASP A 561 -12.76 -2.35 26.35
C ASP A 561 -13.60 -1.26 27.02
N SER A 562 -14.63 -1.70 27.74
CA SER A 562 -15.52 -0.85 28.52
C SER A 562 -14.81 -0.38 29.80
N ALA A 563 -14.40 0.88 29.83
CA ALA A 563 -14.00 1.55 31.06
C ALA A 563 -15.24 2.12 31.76
N VAL A 564 -15.56 1.56 32.93
CA VAL A 564 -16.56 2.06 33.88
C VAL A 564 -15.99 3.23 34.68
N SER A 565 -16.74 4.33 34.77
CA SER A 565 -16.72 5.28 35.91
C SER A 565 -17.90 6.28 35.82
N PRO A 566 -18.31 6.92 36.93
CA PRO A 566 -19.66 6.73 37.47
C PRO A 566 -20.61 7.94 37.34
N LEU A 567 -21.91 7.62 37.41
CA LEU A 567 -23.04 8.39 37.96
C LEU A 567 -22.92 9.93 37.97
N ASP A 568 -23.78 10.59 37.19
CA ASP A 568 -24.56 11.70 37.76
C ASP A 568 -25.98 11.75 37.18
N LEU A 569 -26.91 12.11 38.06
CA LEU A 569 -28.35 11.99 37.98
C LEU A 569 -28.99 13.20 37.28
N SER A 570 -30.01 13.00 36.45
CA SER A 570 -31.23 13.85 36.42
C SER A 570 -32.34 13.32 35.45
N PRO A 571 -33.63 13.67 35.69
CA PRO A 571 -34.80 12.81 35.47
C PRO A 571 -35.62 13.15 34.19
N PRO A 572 -36.75 12.44 33.90
CA PRO A 572 -37.29 12.34 32.54
C PRO A 572 -38.52 13.23 32.22
N ALA A 573 -38.75 13.33 30.89
CA ALA A 573 -40.03 13.44 30.16
C ALA A 573 -40.76 14.79 30.01
N ARG A 574 -41.05 15.14 28.74
CA ARG A 574 -42.40 15.35 28.13
C ARG A 574 -42.23 15.66 26.64
N GLN A 575 -42.67 14.82 25.70
CA GLN A 575 -43.99 14.86 25.05
C GLN A 575 -44.50 16.28 24.75
N THR A 576 -44.27 16.74 23.53
CA THR A 576 -45.29 17.07 22.49
C THR A 576 -44.61 17.15 21.14
#